data_AF-A0AAE1FDZ2-F1
#
_entry.id   AF-A0AAE1FDZ2-F1
#
_cell.length_a   1.000
_cell.length_b   1.000
_cell.length_c   1.000
_cell.angle_alpha   90.00
_cell.angle_beta   90.00
_cell.angle_gamma   90.00
#
_symmetry.space_group_name_H-M   'P 1'
#
loop_
_entity.id
_entity.type
_entity.pdbx_description
1 polymer ?
#
loop_
_entity_poly.entity_id
_entity_poly.type
_entity_poly.pdbx_seq_one_letter_code
_entity_poly.pdbx_strand_id
1 'polypeptide(L)'
;MNSAFTHKGEKILKWMKEQPSKNFRKIQEQLVEAKCSMSNGTPEAVAITCAVMSYFSEKEETIYKCVEAAATKADIEKNLPDTPCLIGFGESRMLASRFMLSIDGVVVNDHISTFAAGLAMLFCSYYNFNIMYPLDCAATLEFIQRCFVGINPDRGSKVQVKKNCKRYSQTHPKVLSLISAIADVDWRS
;
A
#
# COMPACT_ATOMS: atom_id res chain seq x y z
N MET A 1 -9.90 9.47 3.09
CA MET A 1 -8.55 8.90 2.84
C MET A 1 -7.57 9.95 2.33
N ASN A 2 -7.93 10.83 1.39
CA ASN A 2 -7.03 11.88 0.88
C ASN A 2 -6.37 12.76 1.96
N SER A 3 -7.11 13.32 2.93
CA SER A 3 -6.54 14.16 3.99
C SER A 3 -5.59 13.42 4.95
N ALA A 4 -5.85 12.14 5.23
CA ALA A 4 -5.00 11.31 6.06
C ALA A 4 -3.68 10.95 5.35
N PHE A 5 -3.74 10.70 4.04
CA PHE A 5 -2.55 10.52 3.20
C PHE A 5 -1.72 11.79 3.11
N THR A 6 -2.33 12.98 3.11
CA THR A 6 -1.59 14.24 3.10
C THR A 6 -0.78 14.40 4.39
N HIS A 7 -1.43 14.50 5.55
CA HIS A 7 -0.71 14.83 6.78
C HIS A 7 0.13 13.67 7.35
N LYS A 8 -0.41 12.45 7.44
CA LYS A 8 0.35 11.31 7.97
C LYS A 8 1.37 10.79 6.94
N GLY A 9 1.05 10.92 5.65
CA GLY A 9 1.97 10.54 4.58
C GLY A 9 3.21 11.41 4.53
N GLU A 10 3.08 12.73 4.71
CA GLU A 10 4.23 13.64 4.82
C GLU A 10 5.18 13.23 5.95
N LYS A 11 4.63 12.84 7.11
CA LYS A 11 5.43 12.36 8.25
C LYS A 11 6.18 11.07 7.92
N ILE A 12 5.52 10.13 7.24
CA ILE A 12 6.17 8.90 6.77
C ILE A 12 7.30 9.22 5.80
N LEU A 13 7.07 10.13 4.85
CA LEU A 13 8.10 10.55 3.89
C LEU A 13 9.26 11.26 4.58
N LYS A 14 9.01 12.08 5.61
CA LYS A 14 10.05 12.71 6.43
C LYS A 14 10.85 11.66 7.23
N TRP A 15 10.16 10.80 7.97
CA TRP A 15 10.76 9.69 8.70
C TRP A 15 11.66 8.84 7.80
N MET A 16 11.17 8.49 6.61
CA MET A 16 11.88 7.70 5.60
C MET A 16 13.20 8.37 5.17
N LYS A 17 13.26 9.71 5.05
CA LYS A 17 14.47 10.47 4.70
C LYS A 17 15.56 10.38 5.75
N GLU A 18 15.19 10.21 7.01
CA GLU A 18 16.14 10.10 8.12
C GLU A 18 16.75 8.70 8.26
N GLN A 19 16.19 7.70 7.57
CA GLN A 19 16.63 6.32 7.69
C GLN A 19 17.82 5.99 6.75
N PRO A 20 18.83 5.22 7.21
CA PRO A 20 20.01 4.87 6.39
C PRO A 20 19.75 3.75 5.37
N SER A 21 18.50 3.37 5.09
CA SER A 21 18.14 2.24 4.22
C SER A 21 18.33 2.55 2.73
N LYS A 22 19.02 1.66 2.00
CA LYS A 22 19.19 1.76 0.54
C LYS A 22 17.86 1.74 -0.21
N ASN A 23 16.88 0.95 0.24
CA ASN A 23 15.57 0.89 -0.39
C ASN A 23 14.81 2.20 -0.23
N PHE A 24 14.89 2.83 0.94
CA PHE A 24 14.26 4.13 1.19
C PHE A 24 14.89 5.25 0.37
N ARG A 25 16.21 5.24 0.18
CA ARG A 25 16.88 6.17 -0.74
C ARG A 25 16.40 5.97 -2.18
N LYS A 26 16.33 4.73 -2.65
CA LYS A 26 15.81 4.41 -3.99
C LYS A 26 14.37 4.91 -4.18
N ILE A 27 13.50 4.69 -3.19
CA ILE A 27 12.11 5.17 -3.21
C ILE A 27 12.05 6.71 -3.28
N GLN A 28 12.95 7.40 -2.58
CA GLN A 28 13.05 8.87 -2.62
C GLN A 28 13.52 9.38 -3.97
N GLU A 29 14.55 8.77 -4.55
CA GLU A 29 15.05 9.11 -5.89
C GLU A 29 13.93 8.98 -6.93
N GLN A 30 13.22 7.84 -6.90
CA GLN A 30 12.07 7.59 -7.79
C GLN A 30 10.92 8.57 -7.56
N LEU A 31 10.66 8.97 -6.31
CA LEU A 31 9.64 9.98 -5.99
C LEU A 31 10.03 11.36 -6.54
N VAL A 32 11.30 11.76 -6.42
CA VAL A 32 11.79 13.04 -6.94
C VAL A 32 11.70 13.05 -8.47
N GLU A 33 12.15 11.99 -9.12
CA GLU A 33 12.06 11.84 -10.57
C GLU A 33 10.60 11.91 -11.05
N ALA A 34 9.70 11.18 -10.41
CA ALA A 34 8.29 11.18 -10.78
C ALA A 34 7.62 12.55 -10.61
N LYS A 35 8.01 13.32 -9.57
CA LYS A 35 7.53 14.70 -9.39
C LYS A 35 7.98 15.65 -10.50
N CYS A 36 9.16 15.44 -11.08
CA CYS A 36 9.64 16.22 -12.21
C CYS A 36 8.91 15.86 -13.51
N SER A 37 8.53 14.60 -13.68
CA SER A 37 7.94 14.08 -14.91
C SER A 37 6.41 14.17 -14.96
N MET A 38 5.73 14.23 -13.82
CA MET A 38 4.26 14.22 -13.75
C MET A 38 3.68 15.62 -13.53
N SER A 39 2.83 16.09 -14.45
CA SER A 39 2.11 17.37 -14.29
C SER A 39 0.92 17.30 -13.32
N ASN A 40 0.21 16.16 -13.27
CA ASN A 40 -1.04 15.99 -12.52
C ASN A 40 -1.11 14.72 -11.65
N GLY A 41 0.03 14.06 -11.40
CA GLY A 41 0.11 12.83 -10.59
C GLY A 41 0.36 13.06 -9.11
N THR A 42 0.01 12.08 -8.28
CA THR A 42 0.34 12.06 -6.83
C THR A 42 1.24 10.87 -6.48
N PRO A 43 2.52 10.89 -6.92
CA PRO A 43 3.46 9.78 -6.67
C PRO A 43 3.74 9.56 -5.17
N GLU A 44 3.41 10.51 -4.31
CA GLU A 44 3.56 10.40 -2.85
C GLU A 44 2.81 9.21 -2.29
N ALA A 45 1.57 8.97 -2.70
CA ALA A 45 0.77 7.87 -2.18
C ALA A 45 1.38 6.51 -2.54
N VAL A 46 1.95 6.40 -3.74
CA VAL A 46 2.74 5.23 -4.16
C VAL A 46 3.99 5.10 -3.30
N ALA A 47 4.77 6.17 -3.17
CA ALA A 47 6.02 6.16 -2.39
C ALA A 47 5.80 5.81 -0.91
N ILE A 48 4.76 6.36 -0.29
CA ILE A 48 4.34 6.02 1.08
C ILE A 48 4.04 4.52 1.18
N THR A 49 3.30 3.98 0.22
CA THR A 49 2.92 2.55 0.22
C THR A 49 4.15 1.66 0.04
N CYS A 50 5.02 1.96 -0.93
CA CYS A 50 6.30 1.27 -1.14
C CYS A 50 7.21 1.36 0.11
N ALA A 51 7.27 2.51 0.78
CA ALA A 51 8.07 2.69 1.98
C ALA A 51 7.56 1.81 3.14
N VAL A 52 6.24 1.76 3.35
CA VAL A 52 5.63 0.91 4.38
C VAL A 52 5.90 -0.57 4.08
N MET A 53 5.73 -1.01 2.83
CA MET A 53 6.01 -2.39 2.42
C MET A 53 7.49 -2.74 2.59
N SER A 54 8.39 -1.83 2.19
CA SER A 54 9.83 -2.03 2.37
C SER A 54 10.23 -2.10 3.85
N TYR A 55 9.57 -1.35 4.75
CA TYR A 55 9.82 -1.45 6.19
C TYR A 55 9.46 -2.85 6.73
N PHE A 56 8.32 -3.38 6.30
CA PHE A 56 7.88 -4.71 6.72
C PHE A 56 8.58 -5.86 5.99
N SER A 57 9.39 -5.55 4.97
CA SER A 57 9.99 -6.54 4.07
C SER A 57 8.93 -7.36 3.32
N GLU A 58 7.81 -6.71 2.98
CA GLU A 58 6.68 -7.26 2.25
C GLU A 58 6.80 -6.95 0.75
N LYS A 59 6.29 -7.83 -0.11
CA LYS A 59 6.48 -7.73 -1.56
C LYS A 59 5.45 -6.79 -2.17
N GLU A 60 5.88 -5.72 -2.82
CA GLU A 60 5.00 -4.70 -3.42
C GLU A 60 3.94 -5.29 -4.35
N GLU A 61 4.31 -6.32 -5.11
CA GLU A 61 3.48 -7.01 -6.11
C GLU A 61 2.22 -7.68 -5.54
N THR A 62 2.16 -7.85 -4.21
CA THR A 62 1.01 -8.47 -3.52
C THR A 62 -0.18 -7.52 -3.39
N ILE A 63 0.07 -6.21 -3.28
CA ILE A 63 -0.95 -5.17 -3.22
C ILE A 63 -1.00 -4.41 -4.55
N TYR A 64 0.17 -4.15 -5.15
CA TYR A 64 0.31 -3.27 -6.30
C TYR A 64 1.20 -3.85 -7.41
N LYS A 65 0.57 -4.27 -8.51
CA LYS A 65 1.23 -4.69 -9.75
C LYS A 65 1.35 -3.51 -10.70
N CYS A 66 2.55 -3.30 -11.24
CA CYS A 66 2.77 -2.37 -12.34
C CYS A 66 2.85 -3.16 -13.64
N VAL A 67 2.14 -2.70 -14.66
CA VAL A 67 2.17 -3.27 -16.00
C VAL A 67 2.44 -2.17 -17.02
N GLU A 68 2.87 -2.57 -18.22
CA GLU A 68 3.11 -1.64 -19.31
C GLU A 68 1.82 -0.88 -19.69
N ALA A 69 1.97 0.37 -20.14
CA ALA A 69 0.83 1.23 -20.47
C ALA A 69 -0.11 0.63 -21.54
N ALA A 70 0.46 -0.15 -22.47
CA ALA A 70 -0.23 -0.81 -23.56
C ALA A 70 -0.84 -2.19 -23.19
N ALA A 71 -0.63 -2.68 -21.97
CA ALA A 71 -1.14 -3.98 -21.55
C ALA A 71 -2.68 -4.05 -21.66
N THR A 72 -3.19 -5.14 -22.24
CA THR A 72 -4.62 -5.35 -22.39
C THR A 72 -5.21 -6.00 -21.14
N LYS A 73 -6.52 -5.85 -20.93
CA LYS A 73 -7.25 -6.53 -19.84
C LYS A 73 -7.05 -8.05 -19.89
N ALA A 74 -7.12 -8.64 -21.09
CA ALA A 74 -6.94 -10.07 -21.29
C ALA A 74 -5.53 -10.56 -20.91
N ASP A 75 -4.49 -9.73 -21.09
CA ASP A 75 -3.12 -10.10 -20.67
C ASP A 75 -2.95 -10.08 -19.15
N ILE A 76 -3.67 -9.16 -18.50
CA ILE A 76 -3.61 -8.97 -17.05
C ILE A 76 -4.32 -10.11 -16.34
N GLU A 77 -5.55 -10.44 -16.77
CA GLU A 77 -6.39 -11.46 -16.13
C GLU A 77 -5.79 -12.87 -16.13
N LYS A 78 -4.78 -13.14 -16.97
CA LYS A 78 -4.05 -14.42 -16.97
C LYS A 78 -3.32 -14.73 -15.65
N ASN A 79 -2.91 -13.70 -14.90
CA ASN A 79 -2.01 -13.86 -13.75
C ASN A 79 -2.44 -12.99 -12.53
N LEU A 80 -3.74 -12.83 -12.30
CA LEU A 80 -4.25 -12.09 -11.15
C LEU A 80 -4.36 -12.98 -9.91
N PRO A 81 -4.09 -12.44 -8.70
CA PRO A 81 -4.29 -13.19 -7.48
C PRO A 81 -5.77 -13.24 -7.10
N ASP A 82 -6.11 -14.20 -6.24
CA ASP A 82 -7.47 -14.32 -5.70
C ASP A 82 -7.79 -13.18 -4.70
N THR A 83 -6.76 -12.58 -4.11
CA THR A 83 -6.92 -11.45 -3.18
C THR A 83 -7.03 -10.11 -3.92
N PRO A 84 -7.68 -9.09 -3.32
CA PRO A 84 -7.75 -7.75 -3.90
C PRO A 84 -6.36 -7.24 -4.32
N CYS A 85 -6.22 -6.81 -5.56
CA CYS A 85 -4.94 -6.36 -6.14
C CYS A 85 -5.16 -5.12 -6.99
N LEU A 86 -4.31 -4.11 -6.78
CA LEU A 86 -4.31 -2.89 -7.57
C LEU A 86 -3.32 -3.05 -8.71
N ILE A 87 -3.74 -2.70 -9.92
CA ILE A 87 -2.94 -2.77 -11.13
C ILE A 87 -2.77 -1.35 -11.64
N GLY A 88 -1.53 -0.89 -11.81
CA GLY A 88 -1.20 0.43 -12.37
C GLY A 88 -0.51 0.29 -13.71
N PHE A 89 -0.80 1.23 -14.60
CA PHE A 89 -0.32 1.24 -15.98
C PHE A 89 0.63 2.41 -16.19
N GLY A 90 1.88 2.10 -16.51
CA GLY A 90 2.92 3.09 -16.75
C GLY A 90 4.30 2.46 -16.90
N GLU A 91 5.30 3.30 -17.17
CA GLU A 91 6.70 2.87 -17.29
C GLU A 91 7.28 2.39 -15.95
N SER A 92 6.75 2.91 -14.86
CA SER A 92 7.11 2.51 -13.50
C SER A 92 5.93 2.67 -12.55
N ARG A 93 6.07 2.08 -11.36
CA ARG A 93 5.08 2.21 -10.27
C ARG A 93 4.73 3.66 -9.94
N MET A 94 5.74 4.54 -9.94
CA MET A 94 5.59 5.95 -9.59
C MET A 94 4.95 6.77 -10.72
N LEU A 95 5.08 6.30 -11.96
CA LEU A 95 4.60 6.98 -13.17
C LEU A 95 3.28 6.40 -13.69
N ALA A 96 2.66 5.48 -12.96
CA ALA A 96 1.37 4.93 -13.34
C ALA A 96 0.29 6.02 -13.31
N SER A 97 -0.46 6.14 -14.41
CA SER A 97 -1.47 7.20 -14.61
C SER A 97 -2.90 6.66 -14.67
N ARG A 98 -3.04 5.35 -14.86
CA ARG A 98 -4.32 4.62 -14.90
C ARG A 98 -4.22 3.44 -13.96
N PHE A 99 -5.31 3.12 -13.28
CA PHE A 99 -5.37 1.99 -12.36
C PHE A 99 -6.61 1.12 -12.61
N MET A 100 -6.49 -0.17 -12.27
CA MET A 100 -7.58 -1.13 -12.21
C MET A 100 -7.52 -1.86 -10.86
N LEU A 101 -8.67 -2.32 -10.36
CA LEU A 101 -8.77 -3.18 -9.19
C LEU A 101 -9.26 -4.56 -9.63
N SER A 102 -8.56 -5.60 -9.18
CA SER A 102 -9.03 -6.97 -9.31
C SER A 102 -9.39 -7.59 -7.96
N ILE A 103 -10.32 -8.53 -7.99
CA ILE A 103 -10.68 -9.40 -6.86
C ILE A 103 -10.97 -10.78 -7.45
N ASP A 104 -10.51 -11.84 -6.80
CA ASP A 104 -10.75 -13.23 -7.22
C ASP A 104 -10.34 -13.50 -8.68
N GLY A 105 -9.16 -13.00 -9.07
CA GLY A 105 -8.64 -13.19 -10.42
C GLY A 105 -9.33 -12.34 -11.52
N VAL A 106 -10.33 -11.52 -11.20
CA VAL A 106 -11.12 -10.76 -12.19
C VAL A 106 -11.00 -9.26 -11.96
N VAL A 107 -10.90 -8.48 -13.04
CA VAL A 107 -10.95 -7.01 -12.93
C VAL A 107 -12.39 -6.56 -12.64
N VAL A 108 -12.60 -5.98 -11.46
CA VAL A 108 -13.92 -5.54 -10.97
C VAL A 108 -14.15 -4.03 -11.15
N ASN A 109 -13.07 -3.25 -11.30
CA ASN A 109 -13.14 -1.83 -11.63
C ASN A 109 -11.91 -1.42 -12.44
N ASP A 110 -12.13 -0.90 -13.63
CA ASP A 110 -11.08 -0.48 -14.56
C ASP A 110 -11.02 1.04 -14.81
N HIS A 111 -11.83 1.81 -14.08
CA HIS A 111 -11.96 3.26 -14.24
C HIS A 111 -11.43 4.02 -13.02
N ILE A 112 -10.20 3.74 -12.63
CA ILE A 112 -9.56 4.35 -11.44
C ILE A 112 -8.50 5.36 -11.88
N SER A 113 -8.72 6.62 -11.55
CA SER A 113 -7.88 7.75 -12.00
C SER A 113 -6.70 8.09 -11.07
N THR A 114 -6.72 7.63 -9.82
CA THR A 114 -5.64 7.91 -8.85
C THR A 114 -5.28 6.68 -8.03
N PHE A 115 -3.99 6.56 -7.68
CA PHE A 115 -3.51 5.48 -6.83
C PHE A 115 -4.20 5.46 -5.46
N ALA A 116 -4.38 6.63 -4.83
CA ALA A 116 -5.02 6.72 -3.52
C ALA A 116 -6.47 6.22 -3.54
N ALA A 117 -7.24 6.55 -4.59
CA ALA A 117 -8.59 6.01 -4.76
C ALA A 117 -8.56 4.49 -4.97
N GLY A 118 -7.62 4.00 -5.78
CA GLY A 118 -7.39 2.57 -6.00
C GLY A 118 -7.08 1.81 -4.71
N LEU A 119 -6.14 2.32 -3.91
CA LEU A 119 -5.76 1.75 -2.63
C LEU A 119 -6.91 1.78 -1.62
N ALA A 120 -7.74 2.83 -1.63
CA ALA A 120 -8.95 2.89 -0.82
C ALA A 120 -9.92 1.76 -1.18
N MET A 121 -10.21 1.57 -2.47
CA MET A 121 -11.10 0.51 -2.94
C MET A 121 -10.54 -0.89 -2.66
N LEU A 122 -9.24 -1.08 -2.87
CA LEU A 122 -8.53 -2.32 -2.51
C LEU A 122 -8.70 -2.62 -1.02
N PHE A 123 -8.44 -1.64 -0.16
CA PHE A 123 -8.57 -1.81 1.29
C PHE A 123 -10.02 -2.13 1.70
N CYS A 124 -10.99 -1.37 1.17
CA CYS A 124 -12.42 -1.60 1.43
C CYS A 124 -12.88 -2.99 1.02
N SER A 125 -12.29 -3.57 -0.04
CA SER A 125 -12.64 -4.91 -0.52
C SER A 125 -12.41 -6.00 0.53
N TYR A 126 -11.37 -5.89 1.36
CA TYR A 126 -11.14 -6.84 2.46
C TYR A 126 -12.25 -6.84 3.53
N TYR A 127 -12.94 -5.71 3.68
CA TYR A 127 -14.05 -5.57 4.61
C TYR A 127 -15.36 -5.99 3.96
N ASN A 128 -15.67 -5.45 2.79
CA ASN A 128 -16.93 -5.69 2.08
C ASN A 128 -17.12 -7.17 1.70
N PHE A 129 -16.04 -7.84 1.29
CA PHE A 129 -16.09 -9.25 0.85
C PHE A 129 -15.59 -10.22 1.92
N ASN A 130 -15.35 -9.73 3.15
CA ASN A 130 -14.82 -10.51 4.27
C ASN A 130 -13.54 -11.32 3.94
N ILE A 131 -12.66 -10.74 3.13
CA ILE A 131 -11.39 -11.37 2.74
C ILE A 131 -10.35 -11.14 3.84
N MET A 132 -9.55 -12.17 4.12
CA MET A 132 -8.43 -12.06 5.06
C MET A 132 -7.20 -11.47 4.35
N TYR A 133 -6.44 -10.62 5.05
CA TYR A 133 -5.18 -10.08 4.56
C TYR A 133 -4.19 -11.21 4.30
N PRO A 134 -3.63 -11.31 3.09
CA PRO A 134 -2.62 -12.32 2.80
C PRO A 134 -1.36 -12.06 3.61
N LEU A 135 -0.68 -13.14 4.00
CA LEU A 135 0.48 -13.08 4.89
C LEU A 135 1.62 -12.21 4.36
N ASP A 136 1.77 -12.14 3.04
CA ASP A 136 2.85 -11.40 2.39
C ASP A 136 2.66 -9.88 2.39
N CYS A 137 1.49 -9.38 2.83
CA CYS A 137 1.23 -7.94 2.98
C CYS A 137 0.39 -7.58 4.21
N ALA A 138 0.28 -8.51 5.17
CA ALA A 138 -0.57 -8.39 6.34
C ALA A 138 -0.19 -7.21 7.23
N ALA A 139 1.10 -6.94 7.43
CA ALA A 139 1.56 -5.84 8.26
C ALA A 139 1.31 -4.49 7.59
N THR A 140 1.48 -4.39 6.28
CA THR A 140 1.11 -3.19 5.50
C THR A 140 -0.38 -2.91 5.58
N LEU A 141 -1.24 -3.91 5.37
CA LEU A 141 -2.69 -3.73 5.44
C LEU A 141 -3.16 -3.40 6.86
N GLU A 142 -2.57 -4.02 7.89
CA GLU A 142 -2.85 -3.65 9.28
C GLU A 142 -2.36 -2.22 9.60
N PHE A 143 -1.19 -1.82 9.08
CA PHE A 143 -0.72 -0.45 9.21
C PHE A 143 -1.68 0.54 8.56
N ILE A 144 -2.15 0.29 7.34
CA ILE A 144 -3.12 1.14 6.65
C ILE A 144 -4.42 1.23 7.45
N GLN A 145 -4.93 0.09 7.92
CA GLN A 145 -6.13 0.00 8.74
C GLN A 145 -6.05 0.93 9.96
N ARG A 146 -4.95 0.87 10.71
CA ARG A 146 -4.80 1.62 11.97
C ARG A 146 -4.39 3.06 11.75
N CYS A 147 -3.44 3.29 10.85
CA CYS A 147 -2.82 4.59 10.63
C CYS A 147 -3.67 5.50 9.74
N PHE A 148 -4.19 5.00 8.62
CA PHE A 148 -4.93 5.84 7.67
C PHE A 148 -6.45 5.75 7.81
N VAL A 149 -6.98 4.58 8.19
CA VAL A 149 -8.45 4.38 8.30
C VAL A 149 -8.96 4.55 9.73
N GLY A 150 -8.12 4.30 10.75
CA GLY A 150 -8.48 4.43 12.15
C GLY A 150 -9.27 3.24 12.72
N ILE A 151 -9.30 2.11 12.01
CA ILE A 151 -9.99 0.89 12.47
C ILE A 151 -9.08 0.14 13.46
N ASN A 152 -9.41 0.20 14.74
CA ASN A 152 -8.65 -0.43 15.82
C ASN A 152 -9.58 -1.31 16.67
N PRO A 153 -9.94 -2.52 16.21
CA PRO A 153 -10.87 -3.37 16.95
C PRO A 153 -10.22 -3.89 18.24
N ASP A 154 -10.99 -3.95 19.32
CA ASP A 154 -10.55 -4.53 20.61
C ASP A 154 -10.30 -6.05 20.50
N ARG A 155 -10.97 -6.70 19.54
CA ARG A 155 -10.87 -8.14 19.27
C ARG A 155 -10.98 -8.43 17.78
N GLY A 156 -10.27 -9.46 17.34
CA GLY A 156 -10.29 -9.92 15.94
C GLY A 156 -9.18 -9.29 15.11
N SER A 157 -8.75 -10.03 14.09
CA SER A 157 -7.73 -9.60 13.13
C SER A 157 -8.12 -10.12 11.75
N LYS A 158 -7.90 -9.30 10.72
CA LYS A 158 -8.06 -9.69 9.31
C LYS A 158 -6.84 -10.46 8.79
N VAL A 159 -5.75 -10.54 9.55
CA VAL A 159 -4.53 -11.25 9.14
C VAL A 159 -4.79 -12.76 9.03
N GLN A 160 -4.47 -13.35 7.88
CA GLN A 160 -4.51 -14.81 7.70
C GLN A 160 -3.67 -15.52 8.77
N VAL A 161 -4.15 -16.69 9.21
CA VAL A 161 -3.46 -17.49 10.23
C VAL A 161 -2.71 -18.62 9.53
N LYS A 162 -1.38 -18.69 9.71
CA LYS A 162 -0.62 -19.88 9.30
C LYS A 162 -1.12 -21.10 10.07
N LYS A 163 -1.29 -22.24 9.40
CA LYS A 163 -1.60 -23.52 10.06
C LYS A 163 -0.60 -23.75 11.21
N ASN A 164 -1.10 -24.05 12.40
CA ASN A 164 -0.36 -24.25 13.67
C ASN A 164 0.23 -23.00 14.35
N CYS A 165 -0.05 -21.79 13.89
CA CYS A 165 0.30 -20.57 14.63
C CYS A 165 -0.89 -20.05 15.44
N LYS A 166 -0.64 -19.59 16.68
CA LYS A 166 -1.65 -18.89 17.48
C LYS A 166 -2.08 -17.63 16.72
N ARG A 167 -3.39 -17.32 16.71
CA ARG A 167 -3.86 -15.98 16.29
C ARG A 167 -3.12 -14.96 17.13
N TYR A 168 -2.49 -13.98 16.48
CA TYR A 168 -2.14 -12.75 17.17
C TYR A 168 -3.45 -12.15 17.69
N SER A 169 -3.68 -12.24 19.00
CA SER A 169 -4.79 -11.56 19.67
C SER A 169 -4.54 -10.04 19.76
N GLN A 170 -3.32 -9.61 19.42
CA GLN A 170 -2.82 -8.25 19.52
C GLN A 170 -2.22 -7.79 18.19
N THR A 171 -2.05 -6.47 18.04
CA THR A 171 -1.44 -5.83 16.88
C THR A 171 -0.07 -6.40 16.53
N HIS A 172 0.26 -6.51 15.24
CA HIS A 172 1.60 -6.92 14.83
C HIS A 172 2.68 -6.00 15.44
N PRO A 173 3.71 -6.52 16.15
CA PRO A 173 4.67 -5.68 16.89
C PRO A 173 5.38 -4.64 16.02
N LYS A 174 5.79 -5.01 14.80
CA LYS A 174 6.42 -4.05 13.87
C LYS A 174 5.47 -2.92 13.45
N VAL A 175 4.15 -3.17 13.41
CA VAL A 175 3.17 -2.13 13.07
C VAL A 175 3.14 -1.08 14.17
N LEU A 176 3.14 -1.51 15.44
CA LEU A 176 3.26 -0.60 16.59
C LEU A 176 4.59 0.15 16.55
N SER A 177 5.71 -0.54 16.29
CA SER A 177 7.02 0.10 16.19
C SER A 177 7.06 1.19 15.11
N LEU A 178 6.47 0.95 13.93
CA LEU A 178 6.41 1.95 12.88
C LEU A 178 5.51 3.13 13.25
N ILE A 179 4.34 2.87 13.85
CA ILE A 179 3.44 3.93 14.32
C ILE A 179 4.12 4.83 15.34
N SER A 180 4.81 4.25 16.34
CA SER A 180 5.58 5.02 17.33
C SER A 180 6.70 5.82 16.68
N ALA A 181 7.48 5.21 15.78
CA ALA A 181 8.58 5.89 15.11
C ALA A 181 8.14 7.08 14.26
N ILE A 182 6.95 7.00 13.63
CA ILE A 182 6.37 8.13 12.89
C ILE A 182 5.85 9.21 13.83
N ALA A 183 5.25 8.84 14.97
CA ALA A 183 4.80 9.79 15.98
C ALA A 183 5.97 10.59 16.59
N ASP A 184 7.13 9.96 16.79
CA ASP A 184 8.33 10.64 17.30
C ASP A 184 8.85 11.74 16.36
N VAL A 185 8.53 11.70 15.06
CA VAL A 185 8.87 12.78 14.12
C VAL A 185 8.15 14.08 14.48
N ASP A 186 6.92 13.99 15.01
CA ASP A 186 6.17 15.18 15.44
C ASP A 186 6.84 15.86 16.63
N TRP A 187 7.45 15.10 17.52
CA TRP A 187 8.14 15.64 18.70
C TRP A 187 9.46 16.36 18.36
N ARG A 188 10.06 16.02 17.21
CA ARG A 188 11.34 16.60 16.75
C ARG A 188 11.18 17.77 15.79
N SER A 189 9.94 18.11 15.40
CA SER A 189 9.60 19.16 14.43
C SER A 189 9.23 20.45 15.13
#